data_AF-A0A531KR49-F1
#
_entry.id   AF-A0A531KR49-F1
#
_cell.length_a   1.000
_cell.length_b   1.000
_cell.length_c   1.000
_cell.angle_alpha   90.00
_cell.angle_beta   90.00
_cell.angle_gamma   90.00
#
_symmetry.space_group_name_H-M   'P 1'
#
loop_
_entity.id
_entity.type
_entity.pdbx_description
1 polymer ?
#
loop_
_entity_poly.entity_id
_entity_poly.type
_entity_poly.pdbx_seq_one_letter_code
_entity_poly.pdbx_strand_id
1 'polypeptide(L)'
;TVVNTSDADMVAAYGTSDVTSVVTWNPLVSEIIAMPGAHKVFDSAQIPGEIIDLMVVNTETLKDNPALGKALVGAWYEVMELMTSDTPEGKAAKEEMAKASGTDLAGFDAQLASTAMFFDPAKAVEFTNGSELPKTMDLVRNFLFSHGILGTNATSVDVVGMSFADGSTLGDANNVKLRFDPAFMAEVATATP
;
A
#
# COMPACT_ATOMS: atom_id res chain seq x y z
N THR A 1 -16.33 7.41 -19.57
CA THR A 1 -16.70 7.69 -18.16
C THR A 1 -15.89 6.79 -17.26
N VAL A 2 -15.72 7.12 -15.98
CA VAL A 2 -15.13 6.21 -14.99
C VAL A 2 -16.27 5.42 -14.35
N VAL A 3 -16.12 4.10 -14.25
CA VAL A 3 -17.12 3.20 -13.68
C VAL A 3 -16.44 2.35 -12.63
N ASN A 4 -16.98 2.35 -11.41
CA ASN A 4 -16.49 1.50 -10.33
C ASN A 4 -17.03 0.08 -10.53
N THR A 5 -16.17 -0.92 -10.33
CA THR A 5 -16.53 -2.34 -10.35
C THR A 5 -15.78 -3.08 -9.25
N SER A 6 -16.17 -4.32 -8.97
CA SER A 6 -15.42 -5.17 -8.05
C SER A 6 -14.18 -5.77 -8.71
N ASP A 7 -13.18 -6.09 -7.91
CA ASP A 7 -11.95 -6.75 -8.37
C ASP A 7 -12.26 -8.10 -9.05
N ALA A 8 -13.24 -8.82 -8.50
CA ALA A 8 -13.69 -10.10 -9.03
C ALA A 8 -14.27 -10.00 -10.45
N ASP A 9 -14.79 -8.83 -10.83
CA ASP A 9 -15.38 -8.58 -12.14
C ASP A 9 -14.39 -7.96 -13.13
N MET A 10 -13.23 -7.48 -12.68
CA MET A 10 -12.33 -6.63 -13.49
C MET A 10 -11.80 -7.34 -14.74
N VAL A 11 -11.39 -8.60 -14.61
CA VAL A 11 -10.87 -9.42 -15.72
C VAL A 11 -11.95 -9.69 -16.76
N ALA A 12 -13.17 -10.01 -16.31
CA ALA A 12 -14.31 -10.22 -17.21
C ALA A 12 -14.75 -8.92 -17.88
N ALA A 13 -14.77 -7.80 -17.13
CA ALA A 13 -15.11 -6.48 -17.63
C ALA A 13 -14.17 -6.04 -18.75
N TYR A 14 -12.86 -6.26 -18.60
CA TYR A 14 -11.86 -5.95 -19.65
C TYR A 14 -12.16 -6.67 -20.99
N GLY A 15 -12.73 -7.87 -20.94
CA GLY A 15 -13.09 -8.64 -22.14
C GLY A 15 -14.31 -8.10 -22.89
N THR A 16 -15.01 -7.09 -22.38
CA THR A 16 -16.20 -6.51 -23.02
C THR A 16 -15.82 -5.40 -24.00
N SER A 17 -16.61 -5.22 -25.07
CA SER A 17 -16.35 -4.20 -26.10
C SER A 17 -16.44 -2.76 -25.59
N ASP A 18 -17.15 -2.54 -24.48
CA ASP A 18 -17.44 -1.21 -23.95
C ASP A 18 -16.32 -0.72 -23.02
N VAL A 19 -15.41 -1.60 -22.60
CA VAL A 19 -14.27 -1.29 -21.74
C VAL A 19 -13.02 -1.11 -22.58
N THR A 20 -12.51 0.12 -22.62
CA THR A 20 -11.29 0.44 -23.37
C THR A 20 -10.02 0.37 -22.52
N SER A 21 -10.16 0.47 -21.20
CA SER A 21 -9.05 0.54 -20.25
C SER A 21 -9.53 0.13 -18.86
N VAL A 22 -8.63 -0.46 -18.08
CA VAL A 22 -8.84 -0.79 -16.67
C VAL A 22 -7.65 -0.31 -15.84
N VAL A 23 -7.91 0.00 -14.57
CA VAL A 23 -6.88 0.30 -13.57
C VAL A 23 -7.05 -0.73 -12.47
N THR A 24 -6.05 -1.58 -12.26
CA THR A 24 -6.13 -2.73 -11.37
C THR A 24 -4.75 -3.13 -10.86
N TRP A 25 -4.70 -4.14 -9.99
CA TRP A 25 -3.50 -4.67 -9.35
C TRP A 25 -3.32 -6.17 -9.64
N ASN A 26 -2.21 -6.72 -9.19
CA ASN A 26 -1.93 -8.16 -9.30
C ASN A 26 -2.87 -8.98 -8.39
N PRO A 27 -3.25 -10.21 -8.77
CA PRO A 27 -2.85 -10.94 -9.97
C PRO A 27 -3.61 -10.54 -11.25
N LEU A 28 -4.66 -9.72 -11.15
CA LEU A 28 -5.57 -9.40 -12.27
C LEU A 28 -4.83 -8.76 -13.46
N VAL A 29 -3.83 -7.91 -13.19
CA VAL A 29 -2.96 -7.33 -14.24
C VAL A 29 -2.29 -8.43 -15.08
N SER A 30 -1.77 -9.48 -14.46
CA SER A 30 -1.09 -10.58 -15.15
C SER A 30 -2.03 -11.36 -16.05
N GLU A 31 -3.27 -11.60 -15.60
CA GLU A 31 -4.29 -12.25 -16.42
C GLU A 31 -4.69 -11.40 -17.63
N ILE A 32 -4.88 -10.09 -17.41
CA ILE A 32 -5.30 -9.16 -18.46
C ILE A 32 -4.21 -8.94 -19.51
N ILE A 33 -2.94 -8.76 -19.10
CA ILE A 33 -1.82 -8.56 -20.04
C ILE A 33 -1.57 -9.82 -20.90
N ALA A 34 -1.94 -11.01 -20.43
CA ALA A 34 -1.87 -12.24 -21.21
C ALA A 34 -2.95 -12.33 -22.32
N MET A 35 -3.98 -11.47 -22.28
CA MET A 35 -5.03 -11.46 -23.30
C MET A 35 -4.55 -10.82 -24.61
N PRO A 36 -5.00 -11.33 -25.78
CA PRO A 36 -4.64 -10.75 -27.06
C PRO A 36 -5.04 -9.27 -27.18
N GLY A 37 -4.08 -8.42 -27.56
CA GLY A 37 -4.30 -6.98 -27.75
C GLY A 37 -4.25 -6.15 -26.48
N ALA A 38 -4.01 -6.76 -25.31
CA ALA A 38 -3.78 -6.02 -24.09
C ALA A 38 -2.40 -5.37 -24.06
N HIS A 39 -2.34 -4.14 -23.59
CA HIS A 39 -1.11 -3.37 -23.48
C HIS A 39 -1.04 -2.64 -22.14
N LYS A 40 0.08 -2.78 -21.44
CA LYS A 40 0.38 -1.96 -20.27
C LYS A 40 0.74 -0.55 -20.74
N VAL A 41 -0.10 0.43 -20.39
CA VAL A 41 0.10 1.84 -20.75
C VAL A 41 0.77 2.66 -19.65
N PHE A 42 0.60 2.24 -18.39
CA PHE A 42 1.11 2.90 -17.19
C PHE A 42 1.20 1.90 -16.03
N ASP A 43 2.10 2.14 -15.08
CA ASP A 43 2.20 1.42 -13.80
C ASP A 43 2.70 2.33 -12.67
N SER A 44 2.49 1.90 -11.43
CA SER A 44 2.83 2.67 -10.23
C SER A 44 4.33 2.93 -10.04
N ALA A 45 5.20 2.18 -10.74
CA ALA A 45 6.64 2.44 -10.74
C ALA A 45 6.99 3.83 -11.30
N GLN A 46 6.09 4.45 -12.08
CA GLN A 46 6.24 5.80 -12.62
C GLN A 46 5.81 6.91 -11.66
N ILE A 47 5.14 6.55 -10.55
CA ILE A 47 4.66 7.46 -9.49
C ILE A 47 5.04 6.93 -8.10
N PRO A 48 6.34 6.75 -7.83
CA PRO A 48 6.79 6.11 -6.60
C PRO A 48 6.33 6.87 -5.36
N GLY A 49 5.72 6.14 -4.42
CA GLY A 49 5.22 6.68 -3.16
C GLY A 49 3.84 7.34 -3.22
N GLU A 50 3.21 7.48 -4.40
CA GLU A 50 1.84 8.00 -4.51
C GLU A 50 0.78 6.96 -4.12
N ILE A 51 1.06 5.67 -4.34
CA ILE A 51 0.24 4.55 -3.90
C ILE A 51 1.00 3.81 -2.81
N ILE A 52 0.40 3.74 -1.61
CA ILE A 52 1.02 3.15 -0.42
C ILE A 52 0.02 2.19 0.22
N ASP A 53 0.40 0.92 0.32
CA ASP A 53 -0.34 -0.05 1.12
C ASP A 53 0.07 0.08 2.59
N LEU A 54 -0.92 0.20 3.47
CA LEU A 54 -0.72 0.48 4.89
C LEU A 54 -1.48 -0.52 5.76
N MET A 55 -0.81 -0.99 6.82
CA MET A 55 -1.53 -1.51 7.99
C MET A 55 -1.84 -0.34 8.93
N VAL A 56 -3.13 -0.04 9.10
CA VAL A 56 -3.58 1.10 9.91
C VAL A 56 -4.30 0.62 11.16
N VAL A 57 -3.94 1.19 12.30
CA VAL A 57 -4.55 0.90 13.61
C VAL A 57 -5.22 2.15 14.15
N ASN A 58 -6.35 1.98 14.85
CA ASN A 58 -7.02 3.09 15.53
C ASN A 58 -6.08 3.74 16.56
N THR A 59 -6.00 5.07 16.54
CA THR A 59 -5.07 5.84 17.38
C THR A 59 -5.31 5.66 18.88
N GLU A 60 -6.56 5.57 19.34
CA GLU A 60 -6.87 5.38 20.76
C GLU A 60 -6.51 3.97 21.21
N THR A 61 -6.91 2.96 20.43
CA THR A 61 -6.53 1.56 20.68
C THR A 61 -5.02 1.39 20.79
N LEU A 62 -4.27 2.00 19.86
CA LEU A 62 -2.80 1.89 19.86
C LEU A 62 -2.15 2.60 21.06
N LYS A 63 -2.70 3.74 21.49
CA LYS A 63 -2.23 4.47 22.68
C LYS A 63 -2.48 3.68 23.96
N ASP A 64 -3.66 3.09 24.09
CA ASP A 64 -4.05 2.30 25.26
C ASP A 64 -3.34 0.94 25.29
N ASN A 65 -2.95 0.42 24.13
CA ASN A 65 -2.26 -0.86 23.99
C ASN A 65 -1.06 -0.77 23.02
N PRO A 66 0.07 -0.17 23.44
CA PRO A 66 1.26 -0.07 22.60
C PRO A 66 1.90 -1.43 22.28
N ALA A 67 1.65 -2.46 23.10
CA ALA A 67 2.11 -3.82 22.81
C ALA A 67 1.48 -4.37 21.52
N LEU A 68 0.26 -3.94 21.16
CA LEU A 68 -0.37 -4.26 19.88
C LEU A 68 0.48 -3.77 18.70
N GLY A 69 0.93 -2.51 18.75
CA GLY A 69 1.79 -1.94 17.69
C GLY A 69 3.09 -2.71 17.53
N LYS A 70 3.76 -3.02 18.65
CA LYS A 70 4.98 -3.84 18.65
C LYS A 70 4.75 -5.23 18.06
N ALA A 71 3.66 -5.89 18.46
CA ALA A 71 3.33 -7.23 17.97
C ALA A 71 3.02 -7.23 16.47
N LEU A 72 2.22 -6.28 15.98
CA LEU A 72 1.87 -6.18 14.57
C LEU A 72 3.10 -5.89 13.68
N VAL A 73 3.92 -4.92 14.07
CA VAL A 73 5.11 -4.55 13.30
C VAL A 73 6.18 -5.63 13.40
N GLY A 74 6.39 -6.23 14.57
CA GLY A 74 7.32 -7.35 14.75
C GLY A 74 6.94 -8.54 13.89
N ALA A 75 5.68 -8.99 13.98
CA ALA A 75 5.18 -10.10 13.15
C ALA A 75 5.30 -9.81 11.65
N TRP A 76 5.04 -8.57 11.22
CA TRP A 76 5.21 -8.18 9.82
C TRP A 76 6.65 -8.39 9.35
N TYR A 77 7.64 -7.92 10.11
CA TYR A 77 9.04 -8.04 9.72
C TYR A 77 9.63 -9.43 9.91
N GLU A 78 9.15 -10.23 10.88
CA GLU A 78 9.46 -11.66 10.96
C GLU A 78 9.01 -12.39 9.68
N VAL A 79 7.82 -12.06 9.16
CA VAL A 79 7.34 -12.61 7.89
C VAL A 79 8.14 -12.09 6.70
N MET A 80 8.52 -10.81 6.67
CA MET A 80 9.39 -10.27 5.60
C MET A 80 10.75 -10.98 5.56
N GLU A 81 11.36 -11.21 6.72
CA GLU A 81 12.62 -11.97 6.84
C GLU A 81 12.44 -13.41 6.37
N LEU A 82 11.40 -14.11 6.85
CA LEU A 82 11.11 -15.47 6.41
C LEU A 82 10.89 -15.55 4.90
N MET A 83 10.11 -14.62 4.34
CA MET A 83 9.78 -14.55 2.91
C MET A 83 11.00 -14.29 2.03
N THR A 84 11.98 -13.55 2.53
CA THR A 84 13.22 -13.21 1.79
C THR A 84 14.37 -14.18 2.06
N SER A 85 14.19 -15.13 2.98
CA SER A 85 15.17 -16.17 3.26
C SER A 85 15.24 -17.24 2.15
N ASP A 86 16.45 -17.71 1.87
CA ASP A 86 16.70 -18.82 0.92
C ASP A 86 16.54 -20.21 1.56
N THR A 87 15.79 -20.32 2.67
CA THR A 87 15.60 -21.56 3.40
C THR A 87 14.41 -22.37 2.86
N PRO A 88 14.35 -23.69 3.14
CA PRO A 88 13.14 -24.49 2.86
C PRO A 88 11.88 -23.91 3.51
N GLU A 89 12.01 -23.36 4.71
CA GLU A 89 10.92 -22.72 5.44
C GLU A 89 10.44 -21.44 4.75
N GLY A 90 11.36 -20.60 4.27
CA GLY A 90 11.03 -19.40 3.50
C GLY A 90 10.33 -19.71 2.19
N LYS A 91 10.80 -20.74 1.48
CA LYS A 91 10.13 -21.25 0.28
C LYS A 91 8.72 -21.75 0.60
N ALA A 92 8.55 -22.56 1.65
CA ALA A 92 7.23 -23.06 2.06
C ALA A 92 6.27 -21.92 2.43
N ALA A 93 6.76 -20.89 3.13
CA ALA A 93 5.97 -19.70 3.44
C ALA A 93 5.52 -18.97 2.18
N LYS A 94 6.40 -18.78 1.18
CA LYS A 94 6.03 -18.19 -0.11
C LYS A 94 5.02 -19.04 -0.88
N GLU A 95 5.12 -20.37 -0.83
CA GLU A 95 4.14 -21.25 -1.47
C GLU A 95 2.75 -21.12 -0.84
N GLU A 96 2.65 -20.97 0.49
CA GLU A 96 1.38 -20.72 1.17
C GLU A 96 0.82 -19.32 0.85
N MET A 97 1.67 -18.29 0.84
CA MET A 97 1.26 -16.93 0.45
C MET A 97 0.83 -16.85 -1.02
N ALA A 98 1.47 -17.60 -1.91
CA ALA A 98 1.08 -17.72 -3.31
C ALA A 98 -0.34 -18.28 -3.44
N LYS A 99 -0.63 -19.40 -2.76
CA LYS A 99 -1.97 -20.00 -2.73
C LYS A 99 -3.02 -19.02 -2.19
N ALA A 100 -2.71 -18.33 -1.09
CA ALA A 100 -3.58 -17.32 -0.50
C ALA A 100 -3.83 -16.14 -1.45
N SER A 101 -2.85 -15.82 -2.30
CA SER A 101 -2.92 -14.79 -3.34
C SER A 101 -3.54 -15.29 -4.67
N GLY A 102 -4.08 -16.52 -4.69
CA GLY A 102 -4.73 -17.10 -5.87
C GLY A 102 -3.78 -17.47 -7.01
N THR A 103 -2.48 -17.67 -6.72
CA THR A 103 -1.45 -17.93 -7.74
C THR A 103 -0.51 -19.08 -7.30
N ASP A 104 0.38 -19.50 -8.21
CA ASP A 104 1.53 -20.33 -7.86
C ASP A 104 2.74 -19.49 -7.42
N LEU A 105 3.81 -20.16 -6.99
CA LEU A 105 5.04 -19.51 -6.50
C LEU A 105 5.66 -18.58 -7.56
N ALA A 106 5.64 -18.97 -8.84
CA ALA A 106 6.22 -18.17 -9.91
C ALA A 106 5.42 -16.87 -10.11
N GLY A 107 4.09 -16.95 -10.07
CA GLY A 107 3.24 -15.77 -10.13
C GLY A 107 3.42 -14.90 -8.89
N PHE A 108 3.51 -15.46 -7.68
CA PHE A 108 3.76 -14.68 -6.47
C PHE A 108 5.11 -13.96 -6.49
N ASP A 109 6.18 -14.64 -6.90
CA ASP A 109 7.50 -14.02 -7.07
C ASP A 109 7.46 -12.89 -8.12
N ALA A 110 6.68 -13.03 -9.20
CA ALA A 110 6.47 -11.96 -10.17
C ALA A 110 5.71 -10.76 -9.57
N GLN A 111 4.74 -11.00 -8.68
CA GLN A 111 4.05 -9.93 -7.96
C GLN A 111 5.03 -9.18 -7.05
N LEU A 112 5.80 -9.90 -6.23
CA LEU A 112 6.82 -9.32 -5.35
C LEU A 112 7.85 -8.49 -6.14
N ALA A 113 8.28 -8.97 -7.32
CA ALA A 113 9.21 -8.25 -8.18
C ALA A 113 8.63 -6.93 -8.75
N SER A 114 7.30 -6.83 -8.87
CA SER A 114 6.63 -5.62 -9.35
C SER A 114 6.27 -4.63 -8.24
N THR A 115 6.35 -5.04 -6.97
CA THR A 115 5.98 -4.24 -5.81
C THR A 115 7.23 -3.70 -5.13
N ALA A 116 7.27 -2.40 -4.88
CA ALA A 116 8.32 -1.79 -4.06
C ALA A 116 8.10 -2.13 -2.57
N MET A 117 8.53 -3.33 -2.18
CA MET A 117 8.39 -3.83 -0.81
C MET A 117 9.43 -3.20 0.13
N PHE A 118 8.99 -2.81 1.32
CA PHE A 118 9.89 -2.45 2.42
C PHE A 118 10.24 -3.68 3.27
N PHE A 119 11.05 -4.58 2.71
CA PHE A 119 11.53 -5.77 3.43
C PHE A 119 12.37 -5.41 4.66
N ASP A 120 13.20 -4.37 4.51
CA ASP A 120 14.02 -3.81 5.58
C ASP A 120 13.23 -2.74 6.35
N PRO A 121 13.03 -2.90 7.68
CA PRO A 121 12.34 -1.90 8.48
C PRO A 121 13.01 -0.52 8.45
N ALA A 122 14.34 -0.44 8.33
CA ALA A 122 15.04 0.83 8.22
C ALA A 122 14.63 1.61 6.97
N LYS A 123 14.31 0.92 5.87
CA LYS A 123 13.82 1.55 4.63
C LYS A 123 12.40 2.08 4.74
N ALA A 124 11.52 1.38 5.46
CA ALA A 124 10.18 1.91 5.76
C ALA A 124 10.26 3.16 6.66
N VAL A 125 11.15 3.15 7.65
CA VAL A 125 11.42 4.30 8.52
C VAL A 125 11.98 5.48 7.72
N GLU A 126 12.95 5.24 6.84
CA GLU A 126 13.51 6.26 5.94
C GLU A 126 12.43 6.90 5.06
N PHE A 127 11.57 6.08 4.43
CA PHE A 127 10.45 6.54 3.63
C PHE A 127 9.48 7.40 4.44
N THR A 128 9.09 6.94 5.63
CA THR A 128 8.10 7.60 6.50
C THR A 128 8.61 8.93 7.05
N ASN A 129 9.92 9.03 7.32
CA ASN A 129 10.57 10.28 7.73
C ASN A 129 10.89 11.22 6.56
N GLY A 130 10.81 10.73 5.32
CA GLY A 130 11.19 11.46 4.13
C GLY A 130 10.27 12.66 3.87
N SER A 131 10.85 13.78 3.45
CA SER A 131 10.10 14.99 3.08
C SER A 131 9.18 14.82 1.87
N GLU A 132 9.36 13.74 1.10
CA GLU A 132 8.52 13.45 -0.05
C GLU A 132 7.14 12.96 0.36
N LEU A 133 7.02 12.22 1.48
CA LEU A 133 5.73 11.70 1.93
C LEU A 133 4.69 12.81 2.18
N PRO A 134 5.00 13.89 2.93
CA PRO A 134 4.09 15.03 3.04
C PRO A 134 3.73 15.67 1.70
N LYS A 135 4.70 15.85 0.79
CA LYS A 135 4.44 16.45 -0.53
C LYS A 135 3.51 15.60 -1.37
N THR A 136 3.72 14.28 -1.35
CA THR A 136 2.88 13.32 -2.05
C THR A 136 1.47 13.30 -1.47
N MET A 137 1.32 13.30 -0.13
CA MET A 137 0.00 13.39 0.50
C MET A 137 -0.71 14.72 0.20
N ASP A 138 0.03 15.82 0.04
CA ASP A 138 -0.51 17.10 -0.42
C ASP A 138 -1.03 17.02 -1.86
N LEU A 139 -0.28 16.37 -2.75
CA LEU A 139 -0.71 16.12 -4.13
C LEU A 139 -1.98 15.26 -4.16
N VAL A 140 -1.99 14.14 -3.43
CA VAL A 140 -3.12 13.20 -3.38
C VAL A 140 -4.38 13.89 -2.87
N ARG A 141 -4.34 14.59 -1.72
CA ARG A 141 -5.55 15.26 -1.19
C ARG A 141 -6.11 16.32 -2.15
N ASN A 142 -5.24 17.08 -2.83
CA ASN A 142 -5.66 18.07 -3.83
C ASN A 142 -6.27 17.41 -5.06
N PHE A 143 -5.67 16.31 -5.54
CA PHE A 143 -6.23 15.51 -6.63
C PHE A 143 -7.61 14.96 -6.25
N LEU A 144 -7.73 14.33 -5.08
CA LEU A 144 -8.99 13.75 -4.61
C LEU A 144 -10.09 14.82 -4.47
N PHE A 145 -9.75 16.01 -3.95
CA PHE A 145 -10.70 17.11 -3.79
C PHE A 145 -11.14 17.68 -5.13
N SER A 146 -10.21 17.98 -6.03
CA SER A 146 -10.51 18.55 -7.37
C SER A 146 -11.35 17.62 -8.25
N HIS A 147 -11.29 16.31 -8.00
CA HIS A 147 -12.11 15.30 -8.70
C HIS A 147 -13.35 14.88 -7.91
N GLY A 148 -13.64 15.48 -6.75
CA GLY A 148 -14.83 15.20 -5.94
C GLY A 148 -14.86 13.81 -5.28
N ILE A 149 -13.69 13.18 -5.11
CA ILE A 149 -13.54 11.81 -4.56
C ILE A 149 -12.93 11.77 -3.16
N LEU A 150 -12.52 12.91 -2.59
CA LEU A 150 -12.06 13.00 -1.19
C LEU A 150 -13.16 12.63 -0.19
N GLY A 151 -14.42 12.75 -0.59
CA GLY A 151 -15.61 12.37 0.17
C GLY A 151 -16.84 13.12 -0.34
N THR A 152 -18.01 12.48 -0.29
CA THR A 152 -19.27 12.96 -0.90
C THR A 152 -19.68 14.37 -0.44
N ASN A 153 -19.21 14.83 0.72
CA ASN A 153 -19.50 16.14 1.29
C ASN A 153 -18.25 16.94 1.68
N ALA A 154 -17.09 16.62 1.11
CA ALA A 154 -15.87 17.38 1.37
C ALA A 154 -16.05 18.80 0.80
N THR A 155 -16.15 19.81 1.68
CA THR A 155 -16.27 21.23 1.27
C THR A 155 -14.92 21.94 1.17
N SER A 156 -13.84 21.28 1.58
CA SER A 156 -12.48 21.78 1.53
C SER A 156 -11.50 20.62 1.36
N VAL A 157 -10.36 20.88 0.74
CA VAL A 157 -9.20 19.98 0.68
C VAL A 157 -8.62 19.70 2.08
N ASP A 158 -8.94 20.55 3.06
CA ASP A 158 -8.46 20.45 4.45
C ASP A 158 -9.41 19.69 5.38
N VAL A 159 -10.53 19.14 4.89
CA VAL A 159 -11.57 18.51 5.73
C VAL A 159 -11.05 17.35 6.61
N VAL A 160 -9.97 16.69 6.18
CA VAL A 160 -9.28 15.64 6.94
C VAL A 160 -7.85 16.08 7.23
N GLY A 161 -7.45 16.01 8.50
CA GLY A 161 -6.07 16.25 8.91
C GLY A 161 -5.19 15.00 8.79
N MET A 162 -3.93 15.21 8.44
CA MET A 162 -2.85 14.23 8.44
C MET A 162 -1.67 14.75 9.26
N SER A 163 -1.01 13.89 10.02
CA SER A 163 0.25 14.24 10.71
C SER A 163 1.40 13.35 10.25
N PHE A 164 2.61 13.92 10.25
CA PHE A 164 3.83 13.26 9.77
C PHE A 164 4.87 13.13 10.88
N ALA A 165 5.92 12.35 10.63
CA ALA A 165 6.95 12.01 11.60
C ALA A 165 7.73 13.23 12.12
N ASP A 166 7.86 14.29 11.31
CA ASP A 166 8.50 15.56 11.68
C ASP A 166 7.60 16.48 12.52
N GLY A 167 6.38 16.05 12.84
CA GLY A 167 5.38 16.82 13.58
C GLY A 167 4.59 17.81 12.71
N SER A 168 4.88 17.90 11.41
CA SER A 168 4.08 18.70 10.49
C SER A 168 2.68 18.11 10.30
N THR A 169 1.75 18.95 9.85
CA THR A 169 0.38 18.55 9.53
C THR A 169 -0.06 19.11 8.19
N LEU A 170 -0.93 18.37 7.51
CA LEU A 170 -1.70 18.83 6.35
C LEU A 170 -3.19 18.72 6.67
N GLY A 171 -4.00 19.62 6.13
CA GLY A 171 -5.44 19.68 6.41
C GLY A 171 -5.77 20.22 7.80
N ASP A 172 -6.92 19.84 8.34
CA ASP A 172 -7.41 20.34 9.63
C ASP A 172 -6.68 19.68 10.81
N ALA A 173 -5.83 20.47 11.48
CA ALA A 173 -5.10 20.07 12.67
C ALA A 173 -6.00 19.67 13.86
N ASN A 174 -7.25 20.12 13.89
CA ASN A 174 -8.23 19.71 14.91
C ASN A 174 -8.97 18.41 14.54
N ASN A 175 -8.77 17.90 13.31
CA ASN A 175 -9.45 16.72 12.79
C ASN A 175 -8.48 15.72 12.15
N VAL A 176 -7.35 15.44 12.80
CA VAL A 176 -6.35 14.48 12.30
C VAL A 176 -6.89 13.05 12.33
N LYS A 177 -7.07 12.44 11.16
CA LYS A 177 -7.57 11.06 10.97
C LYS A 177 -6.49 10.07 10.55
N LEU A 178 -5.43 10.53 9.89
CA LEU A 178 -4.31 9.70 9.46
C LEU A 178 -3.02 10.21 10.07
N ARG A 179 -2.21 9.29 10.60
CA ARG A 179 -0.94 9.60 11.27
C ARG A 179 0.13 8.68 10.72
N PHE A 180 1.14 9.27 10.08
CA PHE A 180 2.32 8.56 9.65
C PHE A 180 3.34 8.61 10.79
N ASP A 181 3.42 7.52 11.56
CA ASP A 181 4.26 7.39 12.74
C ASP A 181 5.24 6.22 12.55
N PRO A 182 6.55 6.47 12.43
CA PRO A 182 7.54 5.42 12.22
C PRO A 182 7.98 4.72 13.51
N ALA A 183 7.51 5.13 14.70
CA ALA A 183 8.10 4.75 15.98
C ALA A 183 8.24 3.23 16.14
N PHE A 184 7.18 2.46 15.87
CA PHE A 184 7.23 1.00 16.01
C PHE A 184 8.12 0.32 14.96
N MET A 185 8.19 0.84 13.73
CA MET A 185 9.13 0.33 12.72
C MET A 185 10.58 0.66 13.10
N ALA A 186 10.82 1.82 13.72
CA ALA A 186 12.13 2.22 14.21
C ALA A 186 12.60 1.35 15.38
N GLU A 187 11.70 0.91 16.26
CA GLU A 187 12.03 -0.07 17.30
C GLU A 187 12.54 -1.38 16.68
N VAL A 188 11.87 -1.91 15.65
CA VAL A 188 12.31 -3.14 14.97
C VAL A 188 13.62 -2.92 14.20
N ALA A 189 13.77 -1.79 13.50
CA ALA A 189 14.98 -1.48 12.75
C ALA A 189 16.25 -1.36 13.63
N THR A 190 16.08 -1.05 14.91
CA THR A 190 17.19 -0.89 15.87
C THR A 190 17.36 -2.09 16.79
N ALA A 191 16.44 -3.05 16.76
CA ALA A 191 16.61 -4.31 17.46
C ALA A 191 17.72 -5.12 16.77
N THR A 192 18.85 -5.29 17.44
CA THR A 192 19.91 -6.19 16.96
C THR A 192 19.36 -7.62 16.89
N PRO A 193 19.53 -8.35 15.78
CA PRO A 193 19.17 -9.76 15.70
C PRO A 193 19.94 -10.63 16.72
#